data_AF-A0A371R023-F1
#
_entry.id   AF-A0A371R023-F1
#
_cell.length_a   1.000
_cell.length_b   1.000
_cell.length_c   1.000
_cell.angle_alpha   90.00
_cell.angle_beta   90.00
_cell.angle_gamma   90.00
#
_symmetry.space_group_name_H-M   'P 1'
#
loop_
_entity.id
_entity.type
_entity.pdbx_description
1 polymer ?
#
loop_
_entity_poly.entity_id
_entity_poly.type
_entity_poly.pdbx_seq_one_letter_code
_entity_poly.pdbx_strand_id
1 'polypeptide(L)'
;MLIAKLFRPRAGLRPRSARRVALYLGLGLVIAISKVGKVEGIKACVWRRHPAVLYIGKCREVEVAIPDALDEADNLVKALAEEIDKEPLNLPRGVTLSLEAVLGPAELGVDIDIYSDEEVPRALGITAELAAVLAEPRGYIGDEPIDSFYGLVASEKAAETLRQLARELYRQAAATYVKAATYTGVRQYALTDLIAWIKASRNYALDLPNAIPLYYNPWLRQVARDLYALAPEGYKRLAGAAGLRKALREARSAIKEHFKKSNEVEVRPSRVGELMLLYPKRASPPAKSHEAAVEALREALARAFKYASGDAAREALEHKGYLEWDDYIKALGDALRRELTKNASPRGTQ
;
A
#
# COMPACT_ATOMS: atom_id res chain seq x y z
N MET A 1 5.26 -7.98 6.52
CA MET A 1 5.10 -6.61 7.04
C MET A 1 3.86 -5.97 6.45
N LEU A 2 3.27 -5.00 7.13
CA LEU A 2 2.28 -4.07 6.58
C LEU A 2 2.97 -2.72 6.40
N ILE A 3 2.83 -2.14 5.22
CA ILE A 3 3.55 -0.92 4.86
C ILE A 3 2.55 0.08 4.31
N ALA A 4 2.62 1.31 4.79
CA ALA A 4 1.73 2.37 4.35
C ALA A 4 2.48 3.63 3.91
N LYS A 5 2.04 4.18 2.78
CA LYS A 5 2.59 5.38 2.17
C LYS A 5 1.57 6.50 2.21
N LEU A 6 2.01 7.73 2.48
CA LEU A 6 1.13 8.89 2.44
C LEU A 6 0.91 9.37 1.01
N PHE A 7 -0.28 9.91 0.77
CA PHE A 7 -0.56 10.62 -0.46
C PHE A 7 0.07 12.01 -0.38
N ARG A 8 0.98 12.31 -1.32
CA ARG A 8 1.47 13.67 -1.56
C ARG A 8 0.49 14.42 -2.47
N PRO A 9 -0.36 15.33 -1.94
CA PRO A 9 -1.09 16.25 -2.81
C PRO A 9 -0.10 17.09 -3.62
N ARG A 10 -0.52 17.65 -4.77
CA ARG A 10 0.35 18.50 -5.62
C ARG A 10 1.02 19.62 -4.83
N ALA A 11 0.32 20.16 -3.84
CA ALA A 11 0.80 21.21 -2.96
C ALA A 11 1.50 20.68 -1.70
N GLY A 12 1.86 19.39 -1.59
CA GLY A 12 2.60 18.75 -0.48
C GLY A 12 1.95 18.86 0.91
N LEU A 13 2.05 17.82 1.75
CA LEU A 13 1.81 18.00 3.19
C LEU A 13 3.02 18.71 3.79
N ARG A 14 2.79 19.71 4.65
CA ARG A 14 3.87 20.28 5.47
C ARG A 14 4.43 19.19 6.40
N PRO A 15 5.73 19.15 6.71
CA PRO A 15 6.34 18.06 7.48
C PRO A 15 5.63 17.73 8.79
N ARG A 16 5.26 18.75 9.59
CA ARG A 16 4.49 18.55 10.83
C ARG A 16 3.12 17.91 10.60
N SER A 17 2.44 18.24 9.49
CA SER A 17 1.17 17.62 9.13
C SER A 17 1.35 16.20 8.61
N ALA A 18 2.38 15.94 7.80
CA ALA A 18 2.70 14.58 7.35
C ALA A 18 2.98 13.65 8.53
N ARG A 19 3.76 14.10 9.52
CA ARG A 19 4.00 13.35 10.75
C ARG A 19 2.73 13.07 11.55
N ARG A 20 1.86 14.06 11.74
CA ARG A 20 0.57 13.84 12.43
C ARG A 20 -0.29 12.80 11.70
N VAL A 21 -0.32 12.86 10.37
CA VAL A 21 -1.05 11.88 9.55
C VAL A 21 -0.44 10.48 9.69
N ALA A 22 0.89 10.36 9.72
CA ALA A 22 1.57 9.09 9.99
C ALA A 22 1.22 8.53 11.39
N LEU A 23 1.17 9.39 12.42
CA LEU A 23 0.74 9.02 13.77
C LEU A 23 -0.70 8.51 13.79
N TYR A 24 -1.64 9.22 13.15
CA TYR A 24 -3.01 8.72 13.00
C TYR A 24 -3.05 7.35 12.31
N LEU A 25 -2.24 7.15 11.26
CA LEU A 25 -2.23 5.90 10.52
C LEU A 25 -1.66 4.73 11.34
N GLY A 26 -0.57 4.96 12.07
CA GLY A 26 0.02 3.94 12.94
C GLY A 26 -0.87 3.61 14.15
N LEU A 27 -1.47 4.61 14.79
CA LEU A 27 -2.48 4.40 15.84
C LEU A 27 -3.72 3.69 15.29
N GLY A 28 -4.16 4.03 14.08
CA GLY A 28 -5.26 3.35 13.40
C GLY A 28 -4.97 1.87 13.18
N LEU A 29 -3.71 1.50 12.92
CA LEU A 29 -3.30 0.11 12.81
C LEU A 29 -3.34 -0.61 14.16
N VAL A 30 -2.84 0.02 15.23
CA VAL A 30 -2.95 -0.51 16.60
C VAL A 30 -4.41 -0.77 16.96
N ILE A 31 -5.28 0.23 16.78
CA ILE A 31 -6.72 0.12 17.07
C ILE A 31 -7.34 -1.00 16.24
N ALA A 32 -6.99 -1.10 14.95
CA ALA A 32 -7.51 -2.16 14.10
C ALA A 32 -7.07 -3.56 14.54
N ILE A 33 -5.81 -3.72 14.99
CA ILE A 33 -5.33 -4.97 15.58
C ILE A 33 -6.12 -5.30 16.86
N SER A 34 -6.32 -4.32 17.75
CA SER A 34 -7.08 -4.49 19.00
C SER A 34 -8.57 -4.81 18.78
N LYS A 35 -9.17 -4.40 17.66
CA LYS A 35 -10.57 -4.72 17.34
C LYS A 35 -10.72 -6.08 16.64
N VAL A 36 -9.68 -6.55 15.95
CA VAL A 36 -9.70 -7.83 15.22
C VAL A 36 -9.22 -8.99 16.09
N GLY A 37 -8.36 -8.74 17.08
CA GLY A 37 -7.89 -9.77 18.00
C GLY A 37 -7.70 -9.28 19.43
N LYS A 38 -7.01 -10.09 20.24
CA LYS A 38 -6.74 -9.77 21.64
C LYS A 38 -5.33 -9.20 21.75
N VAL A 39 -5.19 -8.02 22.35
CA VAL A 39 -3.89 -7.35 22.54
C VAL A 39 -3.51 -7.36 24.02
N GLU A 40 -2.25 -7.70 24.30
CA GLU A 40 -1.68 -7.76 25.64
C GLU A 40 -0.66 -6.63 25.83
N GLY A 41 -1.17 -5.48 26.26
CA GLY A 41 -0.36 -4.29 26.53
C GLY A 41 0.23 -3.65 25.28
N ILE A 42 0.61 -2.39 25.41
CA ILE A 42 1.19 -1.59 24.33
C ILE A 42 2.32 -0.76 24.92
N LYS A 43 3.50 -0.87 24.34
CA LYS A 43 4.67 -0.07 24.70
C LYS A 43 4.93 0.92 23.59
N ALA A 44 5.15 2.19 23.95
CA ALA A 44 5.54 3.20 22.99
C ALA A 44 6.96 3.67 23.26
N CYS A 45 7.71 3.79 22.18
CA CYS A 45 9.13 4.04 22.18
C CYS A 45 9.44 5.19 21.22
N VAL A 46 9.77 6.37 21.75
CA VAL A 46 10.22 7.50 20.91
C VAL A 46 11.71 7.39 20.67
N TRP A 47 12.12 7.48 19.42
CA TRP A 47 13.52 7.30 19.04
C TRP A 47 14.04 8.45 18.17
N ARG A 48 15.33 8.72 18.32
CA ARG A 48 16.10 9.78 17.62
C ARG A 48 17.18 9.25 16.69
N ARG A 49 17.20 7.93 16.50
CA ARG A 49 17.85 7.13 15.45
C ARG A 49 17.06 5.82 15.43
N HIS A 50 16.76 5.27 14.25
CA HIS A 50 15.94 4.07 14.16
C HIS A 50 16.56 2.93 15.02
N PRO A 51 15.76 2.23 15.85
CA PRO A 51 16.28 1.20 16.76
C PRO A 51 17.09 0.11 16.04
N ALA A 52 16.69 -0.24 14.82
CA ALA A 52 17.37 -1.26 14.01
C ALA A 52 18.76 -0.86 13.47
N VAL A 53 19.13 0.43 13.51
CA VAL A 53 20.37 0.91 12.84
C VAL A 53 21.59 0.86 13.77
N LEU A 54 21.43 0.74 15.09
CA LEU A 54 22.54 0.59 16.04
C LEU A 54 22.07 -0.13 17.33
N TYR A 55 22.85 -1.09 17.84
CA TYR A 55 22.76 -1.70 19.19
C TYR A 55 22.79 -0.68 20.36
N ILE A 56 22.86 0.62 20.07
CA ILE A 56 22.99 1.74 21.01
C ILE A 56 21.98 2.85 20.63
N GLY A 57 20.77 2.47 20.23
CA GLY A 57 19.64 3.40 20.10
C GLY A 57 18.97 3.58 21.46
N LYS A 58 19.23 4.70 22.15
CA LYS A 58 18.41 5.10 23.31
C LYS A 58 17.01 5.43 22.82
N CYS A 59 16.11 4.47 22.98
CA CYS A 59 14.68 4.73 22.95
C CYS A 59 14.26 5.37 24.27
N ARG A 60 13.34 6.33 24.22
CA ARG A 60 12.64 6.84 25.39
C ARG A 60 11.24 6.26 25.41
N GLU A 61 10.96 5.44 26.41
CA GLU A 61 9.61 4.93 26.65
C GLU A 61 8.69 6.10 27.00
N VAL A 62 7.50 6.09 26.42
CA VAL A 62 6.44 7.05 26.70
C VAL A 62 5.16 6.28 26.99
N GLU A 63 4.41 6.74 27.97
CA GLU A 63 3.11 6.14 28.27
C GLU A 63 2.09 6.57 27.21
N VAL A 64 1.34 5.59 26.69
CA VAL A 64 0.29 5.84 25.71
C VAL A 64 -1.00 5.15 26.13
N ALA A 65 -2.07 5.92 26.25
CA ALA A 65 -3.42 5.39 26.39
C ALA A 65 -4.07 5.38 25.01
N ILE A 66 -4.10 4.20 24.37
CA ILE A 66 -4.71 4.05 23.05
C ILE A 66 -6.24 4.14 23.20
N PRO A 67 -6.90 5.06 22.48
CA PRO A 67 -8.35 5.18 22.54
C PRO A 67 -9.04 4.03 21.81
N ASP A 68 -10.34 3.86 22.07
CA ASP A 68 -11.15 2.83 21.43
C ASP A 68 -11.43 3.10 19.94
N ALA A 69 -11.45 4.38 19.56
CA ALA A 69 -11.69 4.85 18.20
C ALA A 69 -10.67 5.90 17.78
N LEU A 70 -10.31 5.90 16.49
CA LEU A 70 -9.21 6.74 15.99
C LEU A 70 -9.55 8.25 15.96
N ASP A 71 -10.82 8.60 15.83
CA ASP A 71 -11.30 9.98 15.84
C ASP A 71 -11.17 10.66 17.22
N GLU A 72 -11.03 9.86 18.29
CA GLU A 72 -10.74 10.32 19.65
C GLU A 72 -9.24 10.55 19.91
N ALA A 73 -8.36 10.17 18.98
CA ALA A 73 -6.92 10.13 19.19
C ALA A 73 -6.19 11.48 19.06
N ASP A 74 -6.88 12.62 18.83
CA ASP A 74 -6.21 13.90 18.53
C ASP A 74 -5.27 14.37 19.66
N ASN A 75 -5.66 14.20 20.93
CA ASN A 75 -4.82 14.55 22.07
C ASN A 75 -3.57 13.67 22.16
N LEU A 76 -3.72 12.36 21.94
CA LEU A 76 -2.59 11.42 21.91
C LEU A 76 -1.64 11.73 20.74
N VAL A 77 -2.18 12.00 19.54
CA VAL A 77 -1.39 12.37 18.37
C VAL A 77 -0.61 13.66 18.62
N LYS A 78 -1.22 14.67 19.26
CA LYS A 78 -0.54 15.91 19.63
C LYS A 78 0.60 15.64 20.61
N ALA A 79 0.33 14.90 21.69
CA ALA A 79 1.34 14.55 22.69
C ALA A 79 2.53 13.81 22.06
N LEU A 80 2.28 12.75 21.27
CA LEU A 80 3.34 12.02 20.58
C LEU A 80 4.11 12.89 19.58
N ALA A 81 3.42 13.78 18.84
CA ALA A 81 4.07 14.69 17.92
C ALA A 81 4.98 15.69 18.64
N GLU A 82 4.60 16.17 19.82
CA GLU A 82 5.41 17.02 20.68
C GLU A 82 6.62 16.25 21.23
N GLU A 83 6.44 14.99 21.65
CA GLU A 83 7.57 14.15 22.08
C GLU A 83 8.59 13.92 20.96
N ILE A 84 8.13 13.74 19.72
CA ILE A 84 9.02 13.64 18.54
C ILE A 84 9.68 14.99 18.24
N ASP A 85 9.00 16.12 18.45
CA ASP A 85 9.56 17.46 18.20
C ASP A 85 10.65 17.86 19.20
N LYS A 86 10.70 17.24 20.38
CA LYS A 86 11.81 17.38 21.34
C LYS A 86 13.11 16.78 20.79
N GLU A 87 13.04 15.90 19.80
CA GLU A 87 14.22 15.28 19.19
C GLU A 87 14.85 16.18 18.11
N PRO A 88 16.19 16.23 18.01
CA PRO A 88 16.91 17.05 17.03
C PRO A 88 16.45 16.82 15.58
N LEU A 89 16.36 17.91 14.81
CA LEU A 89 15.89 17.90 13.42
C LEU A 89 16.83 17.19 12.43
N ASN A 90 18.10 17.01 12.80
CA ASN A 90 19.15 16.49 11.91
C ASN A 90 19.30 14.96 11.93
N LEU A 91 18.49 14.25 12.69
CA LEU A 91 18.54 12.79 12.79
C LEU A 91 17.17 12.15 12.46
N PRO A 92 17.15 10.91 11.94
CA PRO A 92 15.93 10.12 11.80
C PRO A 92 15.23 10.00 13.16
N ARG A 93 13.95 10.33 13.19
CA ARG A 93 13.12 10.27 14.40
C ARG A 93 11.73 9.73 14.13
N GLY A 94 11.11 9.17 15.14
CA GLY A 94 9.80 8.54 15.04
C GLY A 94 9.39 7.91 16.36
N VAL A 95 8.34 7.09 16.29
CA VAL A 95 7.86 6.30 17.42
C VAL A 95 7.64 4.86 16.97
N THR A 96 8.02 3.91 17.79
CA THR A 96 7.67 2.50 17.64
C THR A 96 6.59 2.17 18.66
N LEU A 97 5.49 1.58 18.21
CA LEU A 97 4.46 1.00 19.07
C LEU A 97 4.60 -0.52 19.02
N SER A 98 5.01 -1.13 20.12
CA SER A 98 5.18 -2.57 20.25
C SER A 98 4.02 -3.16 21.04
N LEU A 99 3.41 -4.21 20.52
CA LEU A 99 2.28 -4.89 21.14
C LEU A 99 2.35 -6.40 20.90
N GLU A 100 1.84 -7.19 21.84
CA GLU A 100 1.62 -8.62 21.64
C GLU A 100 0.13 -8.84 21.34
N ALA A 101 -0.18 -9.67 20.36
CA ALA A 101 -1.53 -9.87 19.87
C ALA A 101 -1.80 -11.31 19.45
N VAL A 102 -3.02 -11.78 19.73
CA VAL A 102 -3.57 -13.01 19.17
C VAL A 102 -4.56 -12.64 18.06
N LEU A 103 -4.19 -12.97 16.83
CA LEU A 103 -4.87 -12.61 15.58
C LEU A 103 -5.41 -13.86 14.87
N GLY A 104 -6.56 -14.36 15.32
CA GLY A 104 -7.09 -15.65 14.86
C GLY A 104 -6.21 -16.80 15.35
N PRO A 105 -5.64 -17.65 14.47
CA PRO A 105 -4.73 -18.72 14.87
C PRO A 105 -3.27 -18.26 15.06
N ALA A 106 -2.97 -16.97 14.88
CA ALA A 106 -1.62 -16.43 14.95
C ALA A 106 -1.36 -15.73 16.30
N GLU A 107 -0.25 -16.06 16.94
CA GLU A 107 0.28 -15.35 18.11
C GLU A 107 1.45 -14.49 17.64
N LEU A 108 1.33 -13.16 17.78
CA LEU A 108 2.21 -12.19 17.14
C LEU A 108 2.63 -11.07 18.10
N GLY A 109 3.92 -10.83 18.22
CA GLY A 109 4.43 -9.50 18.54
C GLY A 109 4.42 -8.64 17.29
N VAL A 110 3.95 -7.39 17.38
CA VAL A 110 3.95 -6.45 16.26
C VAL A 110 4.63 -5.17 16.68
N ASP A 111 5.71 -4.82 15.98
CA ASP A 111 6.33 -3.51 16.10
C ASP A 111 5.83 -2.61 14.97
N ILE A 112 5.23 -1.48 15.32
CA ILE A 112 4.70 -0.49 14.39
C ILE A 112 5.58 0.76 14.44
N ASP A 113 6.46 0.89 13.47
CA ASP A 113 7.32 2.05 13.28
C ASP A 113 6.58 3.16 12.53
N ILE A 114 6.46 4.30 13.17
CA ILE A 114 5.85 5.52 12.64
C ILE A 114 6.96 6.55 12.43
N TYR A 115 7.27 6.81 11.16
CA TYR A 115 8.35 7.71 10.77
C TYR A 115 7.87 9.16 10.74
N SER A 116 8.71 10.07 11.27
CA SER A 116 8.43 11.50 11.18
C SER A 116 8.56 12.08 9.76
N ASP A 117 9.27 11.37 8.88
CA ASP A 117 9.45 11.66 7.46
C ASP A 117 9.46 10.33 6.70
N GLU A 118 8.63 10.21 5.66
CA GLU A 118 8.47 8.98 4.87
C GLU A 118 9.68 8.68 3.96
N GLU A 119 10.61 9.63 3.83
CA GLU A 119 11.89 9.44 3.15
C GLU A 119 12.87 8.61 3.98
N VAL A 120 12.71 8.59 5.32
CA VAL A 120 13.66 7.96 6.24
C VAL A 120 13.84 6.47 5.95
N PRO A 121 12.80 5.63 5.81
CA PRO A 121 12.98 4.20 5.54
C PRO A 121 13.78 3.95 4.26
N ARG A 122 13.52 4.74 3.21
CA ARG A 122 14.24 4.63 1.95
C ARG A 122 15.69 5.09 2.07
N ALA A 123 15.94 6.20 2.75
CA ALA A 123 17.28 6.74 2.96
C ALA A 123 18.16 5.80 3.81
N LEU A 124 17.55 5.05 4.72
CA LEU A 124 18.21 4.03 5.54
C LEU A 124 18.35 2.68 4.82
N GLY A 125 17.87 2.55 3.58
CA GLY A 125 17.90 1.29 2.83
C GLY A 125 16.95 0.21 3.37
N ILE A 126 16.00 0.57 4.23
CA ILE A 126 14.99 -0.34 4.76
C ILE A 126 14.02 -0.72 3.65
N THR A 127 13.47 0.25 2.93
CA THR A 127 12.49 0.03 1.84
C THR A 127 12.95 0.62 0.50
N ALA A 128 12.54 0.00 -0.61
CA ALA A 128 12.77 0.56 -1.95
C ALA A 128 11.89 1.80 -2.25
N GLU A 129 10.75 1.92 -1.57
CA GLU A 129 9.81 3.03 -1.69
C GLU A 129 9.72 3.88 -0.42
N LEU A 130 9.12 5.07 -0.55
CA LEU A 130 8.71 5.87 0.60
C LEU A 130 7.67 5.14 1.44
N ALA A 131 7.82 5.19 2.76
CA ALA A 131 6.92 4.58 3.73
C ALA A 131 6.83 5.47 4.96
N ALA A 132 5.61 5.73 5.43
CA ALA A 132 5.39 6.53 6.64
C ALA A 132 5.14 5.66 7.88
N VAL A 133 4.58 4.47 7.65
CA VAL A 133 4.33 3.48 8.70
C VAL A 133 4.80 2.11 8.20
N LEU A 134 5.57 1.41 9.02
CA LEU A 134 5.93 0.01 8.84
C LEU A 134 5.43 -0.77 10.05
N ALA A 135 4.84 -1.95 9.81
CA ALA A 135 4.41 -2.84 10.86
C ALA A 135 4.95 -4.25 10.61
N GLU A 136 5.73 -4.72 11.56
CA GLU A 136 6.55 -5.91 11.45
C GLU A 136 6.04 -6.92 12.47
N PRO A 137 5.35 -7.98 12.02
CA PRO A 137 4.94 -9.05 12.91
C PRO A 137 6.10 -10.03 13.12
N ARG A 138 6.20 -10.54 14.34
CA ARG A 138 7.06 -11.64 14.76
C ARG A 138 6.20 -12.62 15.54
N GLY A 139 6.26 -13.90 15.23
CA GLY A 139 5.49 -14.88 16.00
C GLY A 139 5.23 -16.16 15.22
N TYR A 140 4.10 -16.80 15.47
CA TYR A 140 3.82 -18.14 14.96
C TYR A 140 2.34 -18.37 14.63
N ILE A 141 2.08 -19.31 13.72
CA ILE A 141 0.80 -20.03 13.60
C ILE A 141 1.08 -21.50 13.93
N GLY A 142 0.66 -21.97 15.10
CA GLY A 142 1.12 -23.28 15.59
C GLY A 142 2.65 -23.29 15.67
N ASP A 143 3.30 -24.20 14.96
CA ASP A 143 4.77 -24.32 14.93
C ASP A 143 5.42 -23.55 13.76
N GLU A 144 4.62 -22.92 12.88
CA GLU A 144 5.13 -22.22 11.71
C GLU A 144 5.47 -20.75 12.06
N PRO A 145 6.72 -20.30 11.88
CA PRO A 145 7.08 -18.91 12.17
C PRO A 145 6.46 -17.95 11.15
N ILE A 146 6.05 -16.78 11.66
CA ILE A 146 5.58 -15.65 10.88
C ILE A 146 6.48 -14.45 11.11
N ASP A 147 7.04 -13.96 10.00
CA ASP A 147 7.84 -12.74 9.89
C ASP A 147 7.12 -11.63 9.10
N SER A 148 5.90 -11.91 8.61
CA SER A 148 5.19 -11.01 7.73
C SER A 148 3.68 -11.19 7.74
N PHE A 149 2.94 -10.09 7.61
CA PHE A 149 1.50 -10.13 7.30
C PHE A 149 1.19 -10.84 5.95
N TYR A 150 2.18 -11.02 5.07
CA TYR A 150 2.07 -11.88 3.90
C TYR A 150 1.99 -13.36 4.31
N GLY A 151 2.71 -13.78 5.35
CA GLY A 151 2.58 -15.12 5.95
C GLY A 151 1.15 -15.44 6.38
N LEU A 152 0.40 -14.45 6.90
CA LEU A 152 -1.01 -14.65 7.27
C LEU A 152 -1.89 -15.02 6.07
N VAL A 153 -1.62 -14.49 4.88
CA VAL A 153 -2.33 -14.84 3.64
C VAL A 153 -1.74 -16.04 2.92
N ALA A 154 -0.58 -16.54 3.35
CA ALA A 154 -0.09 -17.86 2.93
C ALA A 154 -0.82 -18.99 3.69
N SER A 155 -1.43 -18.68 4.84
CA SER A 155 -2.25 -19.62 5.62
C SER A 155 -3.75 -19.43 5.34
N GLU A 156 -4.43 -20.50 4.97
CA GLU A 156 -5.90 -20.50 4.82
C GLU A 156 -6.64 -20.13 6.11
N LYS A 157 -6.07 -20.52 7.25
CA LYS A 157 -6.68 -20.32 8.57
C LYS A 157 -6.53 -18.88 9.05
N ALA A 158 -5.49 -18.16 8.61
CA ALA A 158 -5.20 -16.79 9.06
C ALA A 158 -5.53 -15.70 8.03
N ALA A 159 -5.85 -16.07 6.78
CA ALA A 159 -6.16 -15.10 5.74
C ALA A 159 -7.36 -14.19 6.06
N GLU A 160 -8.36 -14.73 6.78
CA GLU A 160 -9.51 -13.95 7.24
C GLU A 160 -9.08 -12.84 8.21
N THR A 161 -8.05 -13.07 9.03
CA THR A 161 -7.53 -12.05 9.93
C THR A 161 -7.00 -10.83 9.18
N LEU A 162 -6.24 -11.03 8.09
CA LEU A 162 -5.74 -9.89 7.30
C LEU A 162 -6.90 -9.14 6.62
N ARG A 163 -7.93 -9.85 6.15
CA ARG A 163 -9.13 -9.23 5.59
C ARG A 163 -9.83 -8.35 6.62
N GLN A 164 -10.07 -8.87 7.82
CA GLN A 164 -10.72 -8.12 8.90
C GLN A 164 -9.87 -6.92 9.31
N LEU A 165 -8.56 -7.09 9.43
CA LEU A 165 -7.62 -6.01 9.72
C LEU A 165 -7.69 -4.89 8.67
N ALA A 166 -7.70 -5.24 7.38
CA ALA A 166 -7.82 -4.27 6.30
C ALA A 166 -9.18 -3.54 6.30
N ARG A 167 -10.28 -4.26 6.61
CA ARG A 167 -11.63 -3.67 6.73
C ARG A 167 -11.70 -2.69 7.90
N GLU A 168 -11.16 -3.08 9.04
CA GLU A 168 -11.17 -2.27 10.25
C GLU A 168 -10.27 -1.04 10.11
N LEU A 169 -9.07 -1.20 9.54
CA LEU A 169 -8.18 -0.06 9.25
C LEU A 169 -8.84 0.96 8.32
N TYR A 170 -9.55 0.49 7.28
CA TYR A 170 -10.34 1.38 6.43
C TYR A 170 -11.46 2.07 7.22
N ARG A 171 -12.20 1.35 8.08
CA ARG A 171 -13.28 1.90 8.90
C ARG A 171 -12.78 3.04 9.79
N GLN A 172 -11.68 2.82 10.49
CA GLN A 172 -11.04 3.82 11.36
C GLN A 172 -10.58 5.05 10.56
N ALA A 173 -9.92 4.82 9.41
CA ALA A 173 -9.46 5.91 8.55
C ALA A 173 -10.63 6.70 7.92
N ALA A 174 -11.74 6.04 7.59
CA ALA A 174 -12.90 6.68 6.98
C ALA A 174 -13.68 7.55 7.98
N ALA A 175 -13.71 7.16 9.25
CA ALA A 175 -14.35 7.93 10.33
C ALA A 175 -13.51 9.14 10.77
N THR A 176 -12.20 9.13 10.51
CA THR A 176 -11.27 10.14 11.04
C THR A 176 -11.01 11.28 10.06
N TYR A 177 -11.19 12.52 10.54
CA TYR A 177 -10.81 13.73 9.81
C TYR A 177 -9.64 14.44 10.47
N VAL A 178 -8.62 14.77 9.68
CA VAL A 178 -7.38 15.40 10.14
C VAL A 178 -7.25 16.81 9.56
N LYS A 179 -6.96 17.78 10.44
CA LYS A 179 -6.56 19.13 10.03
C LYS A 179 -5.10 19.13 9.58
N ALA A 180 -4.87 19.25 8.28
CA ALA A 180 -3.55 19.18 7.66
C ALA A 180 -3.21 20.47 6.91
N ALA A 181 -1.98 20.95 7.12
CA ALA A 181 -1.41 22.07 6.39
C ALA A 181 -0.72 21.59 5.11
N THR A 182 -1.02 22.27 4.00
CA THR A 182 -0.33 22.13 2.72
C THR A 182 0.43 23.40 2.38
N TYR A 183 1.21 23.42 1.30
CA TYR A 183 1.79 24.66 0.79
C TYR A 183 0.73 25.65 0.24
N THR A 184 -0.52 25.21 0.06
CA THR A 184 -1.67 26.03 -0.37
C THR A 184 -2.63 26.42 0.76
N GLY A 185 -2.28 26.13 2.02
CA GLY A 185 -3.10 26.45 3.19
C GLY A 185 -3.55 25.24 4.00
N VAL A 186 -4.29 25.51 5.08
CA VAL A 186 -4.76 24.51 6.04
C VAL A 186 -6.18 24.07 5.68
N ARG A 187 -6.42 22.77 5.62
CA ARG A 187 -7.74 22.19 5.34
C ARG A 187 -7.98 20.94 6.18
N GLN A 188 -9.24 20.56 6.32
CA GLN A 188 -9.63 19.27 6.86
C GLN A 188 -9.70 18.23 5.73
N TYR A 189 -9.15 17.05 5.99
CA TYR A 189 -9.11 15.91 5.07
C TYR A 189 -9.59 14.67 5.81
N ALA A 190 -10.34 13.80 5.14
CA ALA A 190 -10.51 12.44 5.65
C ALA A 190 -9.14 11.75 5.63
N LEU A 191 -8.83 10.90 6.63
CA LEU A 191 -7.54 10.22 6.68
C LEU A 191 -7.32 9.34 5.42
N THR A 192 -8.40 8.76 4.89
CA THR A 192 -8.40 8.00 3.62
C THR A 192 -7.88 8.80 2.42
N ASP A 193 -8.13 10.12 2.35
CA ASP A 193 -7.63 10.96 1.27
C ASP A 193 -6.10 11.19 1.34
N LEU A 194 -5.51 10.92 2.51
CA LEU A 194 -4.09 11.15 2.80
C LEU A 194 -3.24 9.87 2.78
N ILE A 195 -3.85 8.71 2.49
CA ILE A 195 -3.15 7.44 2.31
C ILE A 195 -3.01 7.19 0.81
N ALA A 196 -1.80 6.96 0.31
CA ALA A 196 -1.57 6.61 -1.09
C ALA A 196 -1.83 5.12 -1.34
N TRP A 197 -1.22 4.27 -0.53
CA TRP A 197 -1.40 2.84 -0.60
C TRP A 197 -1.04 2.16 0.72
N ILE A 198 -1.58 0.97 0.92
CA ILE A 198 -1.24 0.05 2.01
C ILE A 198 -1.01 -1.32 1.37
N LYS A 199 0.12 -1.96 1.69
CA LYS A 199 0.48 -3.26 1.14
C LYS A 199 0.91 -4.22 2.26
N ALA A 200 0.45 -5.46 2.20
CA ALA A 200 0.99 -6.57 2.98
C ALA A 200 2.13 -7.22 2.18
N SER A 201 3.36 -7.07 2.66
CA SER A 201 4.57 -7.43 1.92
C SER A 201 5.32 -8.57 2.57
N ARG A 202 5.89 -9.46 1.75
CA ARG A 202 6.79 -10.54 2.18
C ARG A 202 8.19 -10.02 2.49
N ASN A 203 8.61 -8.95 1.82
CA ASN A 203 9.92 -8.31 2.00
C ASN A 203 9.81 -6.78 1.76
N TYR A 204 10.92 -6.06 1.80
CA TYR A 204 10.91 -4.60 1.65
C TYR A 204 10.95 -4.09 0.19
N ALA A 205 10.85 -4.99 -0.80
CA ALA A 205 10.86 -4.62 -2.23
C ALA A 205 9.58 -3.90 -2.67
N LEU A 206 8.43 -4.25 -2.06
CA LEU A 206 7.13 -3.58 -2.22
C LEU A 206 6.48 -3.60 -3.62
N ASP A 207 7.10 -4.29 -4.58
CA ASP A 207 6.55 -4.56 -5.90
C ASP A 207 5.44 -5.63 -5.84
N LEU A 208 4.55 -5.63 -6.84
CA LEU A 208 3.37 -6.50 -6.87
C LEU A 208 3.66 -8.01 -6.65
N PRO A 209 4.75 -8.59 -7.18
CA PRO A 209 5.08 -9.99 -6.92
C PRO A 209 5.37 -10.29 -5.44
N ASN A 210 5.88 -9.29 -4.71
CA ASN A 210 6.29 -9.42 -3.32
C ASN A 210 5.27 -8.86 -2.31
N ALA A 211 4.24 -8.15 -2.80
CA ALA A 211 3.33 -7.40 -1.95
C ALA A 211 1.88 -7.49 -2.44
N ILE A 212 0.97 -7.87 -1.53
CA ILE A 212 -0.47 -7.83 -1.77
C ILE A 212 -0.97 -6.42 -1.43
N PRO A 213 -1.51 -5.67 -2.42
CA PRO A 213 -2.11 -4.39 -2.12
C PRO A 213 -3.44 -4.58 -1.39
N LEU A 214 -3.64 -3.78 -0.34
CA LEU A 214 -4.88 -3.72 0.43
C LEU A 214 -5.68 -2.44 0.16
N TYR A 215 -4.96 -1.40 -0.30
CA TYR A 215 -5.48 -0.05 -0.44
C TYR A 215 -4.74 0.70 -1.54
N TYR A 216 -5.46 1.37 -2.43
CA TYR A 216 -4.87 2.36 -3.36
C TYR A 216 -5.72 3.62 -3.50
N ASN A 217 -5.08 4.79 -3.39
CA ASN A 217 -5.71 6.09 -3.62
C ASN A 217 -4.77 7.12 -4.29
N PRO A 218 -5.19 7.80 -5.38
CA PRO A 218 -6.20 7.33 -6.31
C PRO A 218 -5.69 6.07 -7.03
N TRP A 219 -6.53 5.05 -7.16
CA TRP A 219 -6.07 3.70 -7.50
C TRP A 219 -5.36 3.58 -8.85
N LEU A 220 -5.88 4.23 -9.91
CA LEU A 220 -5.25 4.22 -11.23
C LEU A 220 -3.81 4.75 -11.21
N ARG A 221 -3.50 5.70 -10.31
CA ARG A 221 -2.14 6.24 -10.19
C ARG A 221 -1.18 5.21 -9.59
N GLN A 222 -1.62 4.53 -8.54
CA GLN A 222 -0.77 3.62 -7.78
C GLN A 222 -0.60 2.32 -8.54
N VAL A 223 -1.69 1.78 -9.11
CA VAL A 223 -1.62 0.62 -10.02
C VAL A 223 -0.71 0.91 -11.20
N ALA A 224 -0.77 2.10 -11.83
CA ALA A 224 0.15 2.43 -12.92
C ALA A 224 1.64 2.35 -12.52
N ARG A 225 1.99 2.70 -11.27
CA ARG A 225 3.38 2.58 -10.79
C ARG A 225 3.79 1.13 -10.64
N ASP A 226 2.91 0.34 -10.03
CA ASP A 226 3.14 -1.08 -9.82
C ASP A 226 3.23 -1.85 -11.15
N LEU A 227 2.39 -1.52 -12.12
CA LEU A 227 2.46 -2.11 -13.47
C LEU A 227 3.65 -1.61 -14.27
N TYR A 228 4.12 -0.39 -14.02
CA TYR A 228 5.35 0.12 -14.65
C TYR A 228 6.57 -0.70 -14.21
N ALA A 229 6.61 -1.13 -12.95
CA ALA A 229 7.65 -2.02 -12.44
C ALA A 229 7.56 -3.44 -13.05
N LEU A 230 6.37 -3.89 -13.44
CA LEU A 230 6.15 -5.17 -14.12
C LEU A 230 6.36 -5.09 -15.65
N ALA A 231 6.42 -3.90 -16.23
CA ALA A 231 6.51 -3.73 -17.67
C ALA A 231 7.87 -4.23 -18.20
N PRO A 232 7.94 -4.85 -19.39
CA PRO A 232 9.20 -5.36 -19.91
C PRO A 232 10.22 -4.22 -20.12
N GLU A 233 11.48 -4.45 -19.74
CA GLU A 233 12.56 -3.45 -19.73
C GLU A 233 12.71 -2.67 -21.06
N GLY A 234 12.59 -3.37 -22.20
CA GLY A 234 12.71 -2.77 -23.52
C GLY A 234 11.54 -1.85 -23.92
N TYR A 235 10.34 -2.07 -23.35
CA TYR A 235 9.12 -1.38 -23.75
C TYR A 235 8.64 -0.35 -22.72
N LYS A 236 9.05 -0.48 -21.45
CA LYS A 236 8.60 0.43 -20.37
C LYS A 236 8.93 1.89 -20.66
N ARG A 237 10.05 2.16 -21.34
CA ARG A 237 10.51 3.52 -21.69
C ARG A 237 9.62 4.19 -22.75
N LEU A 238 8.98 3.43 -23.63
CA LEU A 238 8.15 3.96 -24.72
C LEU A 238 6.87 4.62 -24.20
N ALA A 239 6.21 3.99 -23.22
CA ALA A 239 5.01 4.57 -22.61
C ALA A 239 5.36 5.54 -21.46
N GLY A 240 6.37 5.19 -20.66
CA GLY A 240 6.62 5.84 -19.38
C GLY A 240 5.44 5.68 -18.39
N ALA A 241 5.63 6.17 -17.17
CA ALA A 241 4.57 6.10 -16.14
C ALA A 241 3.31 6.91 -16.51
N ALA A 242 3.48 8.02 -17.25
CA ALA A 242 2.36 8.86 -17.69
C ALA A 242 1.52 8.17 -18.78
N GLY A 243 2.18 7.56 -19.77
CA GLY A 243 1.51 6.82 -20.83
C GLY A 243 0.81 5.58 -20.30
N LEU A 244 1.47 4.80 -19.43
CA LEU A 244 0.82 3.64 -18.81
C LEU A 244 -0.42 4.04 -18.01
N ARG A 245 -0.36 5.16 -17.29
CA ARG A 245 -1.54 5.68 -16.59
C ARG A 245 -2.68 6.07 -17.53
N LYS A 246 -2.37 6.60 -18.72
CA LYS A 246 -3.38 6.92 -19.75
C LYS A 246 -3.94 5.63 -20.36
N ALA A 247 -3.10 4.66 -20.73
CA ALA A 247 -3.53 3.34 -21.20
C ALA A 247 -4.43 2.61 -20.18
N LEU A 248 -4.13 2.71 -18.89
CA LEU A 248 -4.95 2.11 -17.83
C LEU A 248 -6.32 2.76 -17.65
N ARG A 249 -6.52 4.01 -18.09
CA ARG A 249 -7.86 4.60 -18.11
C ARG A 249 -8.74 3.91 -19.15
N GLU A 250 -8.17 3.56 -20.30
CA GLU A 250 -8.88 2.81 -21.35
C GLU A 250 -9.17 1.36 -20.91
N ALA A 251 -8.21 0.72 -20.23
CA ALA A 251 -8.35 -0.65 -19.73
C ALA A 251 -8.99 -0.74 -18.32
N ARG A 252 -9.55 0.36 -17.82
CA ARG A 252 -9.93 0.53 -16.40
C ARG A 252 -10.82 -0.60 -15.87
N SER A 253 -11.90 -0.91 -16.59
CA SER A 253 -12.84 -1.96 -16.19
C SER A 253 -12.19 -3.34 -16.20
N ALA A 254 -11.36 -3.64 -17.22
CA ALA A 254 -10.67 -4.92 -17.33
C ALA A 254 -9.64 -5.12 -16.21
N ILE A 255 -8.92 -4.06 -15.81
CA ILE A 255 -8.00 -4.10 -14.66
C ILE A 255 -8.76 -4.37 -13.37
N LYS A 256 -9.91 -3.70 -13.15
CA LYS A 256 -10.76 -3.95 -11.98
C LYS A 256 -11.22 -5.41 -11.93
N GLU A 257 -11.71 -5.95 -13.05
CA GLU A 257 -12.11 -7.36 -13.13
C GLU A 257 -10.92 -8.32 -12.92
N HIS A 258 -9.72 -7.94 -13.35
CA HIS A 258 -8.52 -8.73 -13.10
C HIS A 258 -8.18 -8.80 -11.60
N PHE A 259 -8.20 -7.67 -10.89
CA PHE A 259 -7.98 -7.66 -9.44
C PHE A 259 -9.04 -8.47 -8.67
N LYS A 260 -10.28 -8.54 -9.18
CA LYS A 260 -11.33 -9.38 -8.61
C LYS A 260 -11.04 -10.88 -8.65
N LYS A 261 -10.06 -11.34 -9.44
CA LYS A 261 -9.69 -12.77 -9.48
C LYS A 261 -9.10 -13.23 -8.14
N SER A 262 -8.24 -12.43 -7.53
CA SER A 262 -7.57 -12.73 -6.25
C SER A 262 -8.12 -11.94 -5.05
N ASN A 263 -8.92 -10.89 -5.27
CA ASN A 263 -9.42 -10.02 -4.21
C ASN A 263 -10.94 -9.78 -4.29
N GLU A 264 -11.58 -9.50 -3.15
CA GLU A 264 -12.81 -8.74 -3.10
C GLU A 264 -12.45 -7.26 -3.31
N VAL A 265 -13.08 -6.61 -4.29
CA VAL A 265 -12.72 -5.26 -4.71
C VAL A 265 -13.88 -4.31 -4.47
N GLU A 266 -13.66 -3.34 -3.58
CA GLU A 266 -14.58 -2.20 -3.39
C GLU A 266 -13.95 -0.94 -3.98
N VAL A 267 -14.74 -0.16 -4.71
CA VAL A 267 -14.30 1.15 -5.25
C VAL A 267 -15.19 2.22 -4.67
N ARG A 268 -14.58 3.26 -4.09
CA ARG A 268 -15.27 4.35 -3.41
C ARG A 268 -14.79 5.71 -3.91
N PRO A 269 -15.65 6.74 -3.92
CA PRO A 269 -15.22 8.10 -4.22
C PRO A 269 -14.24 8.60 -3.14
N SER A 270 -13.25 9.39 -3.54
CA SER A 270 -12.31 10.08 -2.67
C SER A 270 -12.04 11.48 -3.22
N ARG A 271 -11.62 12.41 -2.36
CA ARG A 271 -11.30 13.78 -2.80
C ARG A 271 -10.17 13.83 -3.84
N VAL A 272 -9.30 12.82 -3.86
CA VAL A 272 -8.14 12.76 -4.76
C VAL A 272 -8.34 11.84 -5.96
N GLY A 273 -9.55 11.30 -6.13
CA GLY A 273 -9.97 10.45 -7.24
C GLY A 273 -10.84 9.31 -6.74
N GLU A 274 -10.41 8.08 -6.98
CA GLU A 274 -11.12 6.88 -6.53
C GLU A 274 -10.22 6.04 -5.66
N LEU A 275 -10.76 5.64 -4.53
CA LEU A 275 -10.18 4.67 -3.63
C LEU A 275 -10.55 3.27 -4.10
N MET A 276 -9.57 2.39 -4.24
CA MET A 276 -9.77 0.95 -4.39
C MET A 276 -9.31 0.24 -3.12
N LEU A 277 -10.24 -0.50 -2.50
CA LEU A 277 -9.99 -1.39 -1.39
C LEU A 277 -9.91 -2.82 -1.93
N LEU A 278 -8.90 -3.55 -1.48
CA LEU A 278 -8.55 -4.88 -1.96
C LEU A 278 -8.47 -5.80 -0.75
N TYR A 279 -9.41 -6.71 -0.65
CA TYR A 279 -9.42 -7.71 0.41
C TYR A 279 -9.06 -9.07 -0.19
N PRO A 280 -7.97 -9.73 0.26
CA PRO A 280 -7.61 -11.05 -0.28
C PRO A 280 -8.79 -12.01 -0.20
N LYS A 281 -9.11 -12.70 -1.31
CA LYS A 281 -10.21 -13.68 -1.35
C LYS A 281 -9.88 -14.91 -0.52
N ARG A 282 -10.94 -15.63 -0.12
CA ARG A 282 -10.80 -16.93 0.55
C ARG A 282 -10.48 -17.95 -0.54
N ALA A 283 -9.18 -18.18 -0.75
CA ALA A 283 -8.64 -19.21 -1.62
C ALA A 283 -7.68 -20.10 -0.80
N SER A 284 -7.23 -21.21 -1.37
CA SER A 284 -6.39 -22.20 -0.70
C SER A 284 -5.09 -22.41 -1.48
N PRO A 285 -3.96 -21.79 -1.09
CA PRO A 285 -3.79 -20.59 -0.25
C PRO A 285 -4.00 -19.26 -1.01
N PRO A 286 -4.43 -18.16 -0.34
CA PRO A 286 -4.66 -16.86 -0.98
C PRO A 286 -3.42 -16.22 -1.62
N ALA A 287 -2.25 -16.38 -1.00
CA ALA A 287 -0.97 -15.93 -1.56
C ALA A 287 -0.71 -16.51 -2.96
N LYS A 288 -0.97 -17.80 -3.18
CA LYS A 288 -0.80 -18.44 -4.50
C LYS A 288 -1.76 -17.87 -5.54
N SER A 289 -2.99 -17.53 -5.13
CA SER A 289 -3.95 -16.86 -6.03
C SER A 289 -3.47 -15.46 -6.42
N HIS A 290 -2.88 -14.71 -5.49
CA HIS A 290 -2.25 -13.43 -5.79
C HIS A 290 -1.09 -13.58 -6.76
N GLU A 291 -0.16 -14.50 -6.49
CA GLU A 291 0.99 -14.77 -7.37
C GLU A 291 0.54 -15.12 -8.80
N ALA A 292 -0.42 -16.04 -8.95
CA ALA A 292 -0.97 -16.41 -10.24
C ALA A 292 -1.65 -15.21 -10.96
N ALA A 293 -2.35 -14.35 -10.21
CA ALA A 293 -2.96 -13.14 -10.77
C ALA A 293 -1.89 -12.12 -11.23
N VAL A 294 -0.79 -11.98 -10.49
CA VAL A 294 0.33 -11.10 -10.88
C VAL A 294 1.04 -11.61 -12.12
N GLU A 295 1.29 -12.93 -12.22
CA GLU A 295 1.89 -13.53 -13.42
C GLU A 295 1.02 -13.34 -14.65
N ALA A 296 -0.28 -13.62 -14.54
CA ALA A 296 -1.23 -13.38 -15.64
C ALA A 296 -1.28 -11.90 -16.07
N LEU A 297 -1.10 -10.96 -15.13
CA LEU A 297 -1.02 -9.53 -15.42
C LEU A 297 0.27 -9.15 -16.13
N ARG A 298 1.42 -9.69 -15.68
CA ARG A 298 2.72 -9.50 -16.32
C ARG A 298 2.70 -9.97 -17.77
N GLU A 299 2.14 -11.16 -18.02
CA GLU A 299 2.00 -11.69 -19.37
C GLU A 299 1.08 -10.84 -20.25
N ALA A 300 -0.07 -10.42 -19.72
CA ALA A 300 -1.00 -9.56 -20.45
C ALA A 300 -0.35 -8.22 -20.82
N LEU A 301 0.41 -7.61 -19.90
CA LEU A 301 1.21 -6.42 -20.18
C LEU A 301 2.25 -6.69 -21.26
N ALA A 302 3.01 -7.77 -21.18
CA ALA A 302 4.03 -8.10 -22.18
C ALA A 302 3.43 -8.27 -23.59
N ARG A 303 2.30 -8.97 -23.71
CA ARG A 303 1.56 -9.12 -24.98
C ARG A 303 1.02 -7.79 -25.49
N ALA A 304 0.46 -6.96 -24.60
CA ALA A 304 -0.06 -5.65 -24.97
C ALA A 304 1.04 -4.71 -25.46
N PHE A 305 2.19 -4.68 -24.79
CA PHE A 305 3.37 -3.91 -25.22
C PHE A 305 3.90 -4.40 -26.57
N LYS A 306 4.03 -5.73 -26.75
CA LYS A 306 4.49 -6.30 -28.01
C LYS A 306 3.57 -5.93 -29.18
N TYR A 307 2.26 -5.99 -28.99
CA TYR A 307 1.28 -5.58 -30.01
C TYR A 307 1.38 -4.08 -30.32
N ALA A 308 1.39 -3.23 -29.28
CA ALA A 308 1.41 -1.79 -29.45
C ALA A 308 2.69 -1.30 -30.14
N SER A 309 3.85 -1.88 -29.80
CA SER A 309 5.15 -1.54 -30.40
C SER A 309 5.42 -2.26 -31.74
N GLY A 310 4.61 -3.26 -32.10
CA GLY A 310 4.74 -4.06 -33.31
C GLY A 310 3.63 -3.74 -34.30
N ASP A 311 2.61 -4.60 -34.34
CA ASP A 311 1.53 -4.55 -35.34
C ASP A 311 0.85 -3.19 -35.42
N ALA A 312 0.48 -2.60 -34.27
CA ALA A 312 -0.20 -1.30 -34.25
C ALA A 312 0.71 -0.14 -34.70
N ALA A 313 2.00 -0.20 -34.34
CA ALA A 313 2.98 0.77 -34.79
C ALA A 313 3.19 0.68 -36.31
N ARG A 314 3.27 -0.54 -36.85
CA ARG A 314 3.41 -0.77 -38.29
C ARG A 314 2.19 -0.28 -39.06
N GLU A 315 0.98 -0.61 -38.60
CA GLU A 315 -0.28 -0.16 -39.19
C GLU A 315 -0.37 1.38 -39.25
N ALA A 316 0.03 2.07 -38.17
CA ALA A 316 0.07 3.53 -38.15
C ALA A 316 1.09 4.09 -39.17
N LEU A 317 2.28 3.50 -39.28
CA LEU A 317 3.29 3.92 -40.26
C LEU A 317 2.85 3.66 -41.70
N GLU A 318 2.17 2.54 -41.98
CA GLU A 318 1.65 2.18 -43.30
C GLU A 318 0.50 3.11 -43.74
N HIS A 319 -0.41 3.45 -42.82
CA HIS A 319 -1.60 4.25 -43.15
C HIS A 319 -1.39 5.77 -43.04
N LYS A 320 -0.64 6.24 -42.04
CA LYS A 320 -0.43 7.67 -41.77
C LYS A 320 0.96 8.16 -42.19
N GLY A 321 1.94 7.26 -42.34
CA GLY A 321 3.34 7.63 -42.56
C GLY A 321 4.10 8.01 -41.28
N TYR A 322 3.44 8.05 -40.11
CA TYR A 322 4.05 8.38 -38.81
C TYR A 322 3.27 7.73 -37.66
N LEU A 323 3.91 7.63 -36.48
CA LEU A 323 3.29 7.15 -35.25
C LEU A 323 3.32 8.25 -34.17
N GLU A 324 2.15 8.71 -33.75
CA GLU A 324 2.04 9.58 -32.59
C GLU A 324 2.12 8.80 -31.28
N TRP A 325 2.65 9.45 -30.24
CA TRP A 325 2.67 8.86 -28.90
C TRP A 325 1.26 8.51 -28.42
N ASP A 326 0.27 9.35 -28.73
CA ASP A 326 -1.13 9.11 -28.35
C ASP A 326 -1.75 7.90 -29.07
N ASP A 327 -1.41 7.69 -30.34
CA ASP A 327 -1.80 6.48 -31.08
C ASP A 327 -1.23 5.22 -30.41
N TYR A 328 0.06 5.26 -30.06
CA TYR A 328 0.73 4.16 -29.36
C TYR A 328 0.09 3.86 -27.99
N ILE A 329 -0.17 4.89 -27.18
CA ILE A 329 -0.79 4.73 -25.86
C ILE A 329 -2.22 4.20 -25.96
N LYS A 330 -2.99 4.64 -26.96
CA LYS A 330 -4.33 4.12 -27.23
C LYS A 330 -4.26 2.64 -27.60
N ALA A 331 -3.38 2.28 -28.54
CA ALA A 331 -3.16 0.89 -28.94
C ALA A 331 -2.75 0.00 -27.76
N LEU A 332 -1.87 0.49 -26.88
CA LEU A 332 -1.49 -0.20 -25.66
C LEU A 332 -2.68 -0.41 -24.71
N GLY A 333 -3.49 0.63 -24.48
CA GLY A 333 -4.70 0.54 -23.66
C GLY A 333 -5.72 -0.45 -24.20
N ASP A 334 -5.97 -0.42 -25.50
CA ASP A 334 -6.87 -1.35 -26.19
C ASP A 334 -6.38 -2.79 -26.16
N ALA A 335 -5.08 -3.00 -26.42
CA ALA A 335 -4.46 -4.31 -26.33
C ALA A 335 -4.53 -4.86 -24.90
N LEU A 336 -4.18 -4.04 -23.90
CA LEU A 336 -4.24 -4.44 -22.49
C LEU A 336 -5.67 -4.82 -22.07
N ARG A 337 -6.67 -4.01 -22.47
CA ARG A 337 -8.08 -4.32 -22.25
C ARG A 337 -8.45 -5.68 -22.86
N ARG A 338 -8.10 -5.93 -24.13
CA ARG A 338 -8.38 -7.20 -24.82
C ARG A 338 -7.73 -8.39 -24.12
N GLU A 339 -6.45 -8.29 -23.77
CA GLU A 339 -5.70 -9.38 -23.14
C GLU A 339 -6.25 -9.74 -21.75
N LEU A 340 -6.66 -8.75 -20.97
CA LEU A 340 -7.25 -8.99 -19.64
C LEU A 340 -8.68 -9.56 -19.72
N THR A 341 -9.45 -9.18 -20.75
CA THR A 341 -10.80 -9.72 -20.96
C THR A 341 -10.78 -11.13 -21.54
N LYS A 342 -9.88 -11.47 -22.47
CA LYS A 342 -9.73 -12.85 -23.00
C LYS A 342 -9.46 -13.86 -21.88
N ASN A 343 -8.62 -13.47 -20.92
CA ASN A 343 -8.29 -14.28 -19.75
C ASN A 343 -9.38 -14.28 -18.66
N ALA A 344 -10.53 -13.64 -18.89
CA ALA A 344 -11.68 -13.66 -18.00
C ALA A 344 -12.75 -14.69 -18.42
N SER A 345 -12.70 -15.19 -19.66
CA SER A 345 -13.49 -16.34 -20.08
C SER A 345 -12.83 -17.62 -19.55
N PRO A 346 -13.57 -18.53 -18.88
CA PRO A 346 -13.01 -19.82 -18.53
C PRO A 346 -12.53 -20.49 -19.81
N ARG A 347 -11.31 -21.06 -19.80
CA ARG A 347 -10.98 -22.09 -20.77
C ARG A 347 -11.99 -23.21 -20.53
N GLY A 348 -13.06 -23.22 -21.33
CA GLY A 348 -13.94 -24.36 -21.42
C GLY A 348 -13.06 -25.55 -21.78
N THR A 349 -13.14 -26.58 -20.94
CA THR A 349 -12.79 -27.94 -21.33
C THR A 349 -13.38 -28.22 -22.71
N GLN A 350 -12.51 -28.40 -23.69
CA GLN A 350 -12.74 -29.28 -24.83
C GLN A 350 -11.64 -30.32 -24.83
#